data_AF-A0A7C7PWH1-F1
#
_entry.id   AF-A0A7C7PWH1-F1
#
_cell.length_a   1.000
_cell.length_b   1.000
_cell.length_c   1.000
_cell.angle_alpha   90.00
_cell.angle_beta   90.00
_cell.angle_gamma   90.00
#
_symmetry.space_group_name_H-M   'P 1'
#
loop_
_entity.id
_entity.type
_entity.pdbx_description
1 polymer ?
#
loop_
_entity_poly.entity_id
_entity_poly.type
_entity_poly.pdbx_seq_one_letter_code
_entity_poly.pdbx_strand_id
1 'polypeptide(L)'
;MRAPDSGFQRMQAGRSLVLVDCGRPPAPGYDRAAHAGTLSFEMSVGRERLVVNCGAQAGSSSWQQAQRSTAAHSTLVLNETNSAALFAGDGLARRAETVTCRRDEDEGAVWLELSHDGYLPLFGLTHHRRLYLSASGEDLRGEDRLCGETKGRKALSFAIRFHLHPGVKAMTAQDGRSVVLRLPKGGGWRLRVAGAAAALEPSVYLGVPGQVRRCQQIVLTGRTGEREGSASGWTADDLCVVKWALQRLGNAS
;
A
#
# COMPACT_ATOMS: atom_id res chain seq x y z
N MET A 1 13.38 8.56 15.15
CA MET A 1 13.95 7.25 15.53
C MET A 1 14.14 6.45 14.24
N ARG A 2 15.39 6.08 13.92
CA ARG A 2 15.73 5.24 12.77
C ARG A 2 15.83 3.79 13.26
N ALA A 3 15.23 2.85 12.54
CA ALA A 3 15.39 1.42 12.77
C ALA A 3 15.76 0.74 11.42
N PRO A 4 16.92 1.07 10.85
CA PRO A 4 17.29 0.60 9.51
C PRO A 4 17.30 -0.93 9.40
N ASP A 5 17.62 -1.63 10.49
CA ASP A 5 17.69 -3.10 10.53
C ASP A 5 16.35 -3.78 10.78
N SER A 6 15.30 -3.04 11.17
CA SER A 6 13.98 -3.64 11.46
C SER A 6 13.15 -3.92 10.22
N GLY A 7 13.55 -3.37 9.06
CA GLY A 7 12.76 -3.43 7.84
C GLY A 7 11.54 -2.51 7.84
N PHE A 8 11.45 -1.53 8.75
CA PHE A 8 10.36 -0.56 8.78
C PHE A 8 10.84 0.89 8.75
N GLN A 9 10.11 1.74 8.02
CA GLN A 9 10.26 3.19 8.07
C GLN A 9 9.12 3.85 8.82
N ARG A 10 9.44 4.94 9.50
CA ARG A 10 8.50 5.80 10.20
C ARG A 10 8.52 7.20 9.58
N MET A 11 7.42 7.66 8.99
CA MET A 11 7.23 9.06 8.57
C MET A 11 6.28 9.72 9.57
N GLN A 12 6.68 10.82 10.18
CA GLN A 12 5.86 11.51 11.18
C GLN A 12 5.97 13.01 11.00
N ALA A 13 4.83 13.66 10.85
CA ALA A 13 4.70 15.11 10.74
C ALA A 13 3.33 15.54 11.28
N GLY A 14 3.29 16.67 12.00
CA GLY A 14 2.08 17.13 12.68
C GLY A 14 1.40 16.03 13.50
N ARG A 15 0.14 15.73 13.18
CA ARG A 15 -0.64 14.66 13.81
C ARG A 15 -0.55 13.32 13.08
N SER A 16 0.10 13.26 11.92
CA SER A 16 0.11 12.06 11.08
C SER A 16 1.34 11.20 11.36
N LEU A 17 1.10 9.89 11.39
CA LEU A 17 2.11 8.86 11.51
C LEU A 17 1.88 7.82 10.42
N VAL A 18 2.90 7.59 9.60
CA VAL A 18 2.94 6.54 8.60
C VAL A 18 4.03 5.54 8.96
N LEU A 19 3.67 4.26 9.03
CA LEU A 19 4.60 3.15 9.17
C LEU A 19 4.62 2.37 7.87
N VAL A 20 5.80 2.10 7.34
CA VAL A 20 5.99 1.47 6.02
C VAL A 20 6.85 0.23 6.17
N ASP A 21 6.41 -0.89 5.64
CA ASP A 21 7.20 -2.12 5.52
C ASP A 21 8.15 -1.97 4.32
N CYS A 22 9.45 -1.86 4.60
CA CYS A 22 10.52 -1.82 3.61
C CYS A 22 11.54 -2.94 3.84
N GLY A 23 11.13 -3.99 4.54
CA GLY A 23 12.01 -5.08 4.94
C GLY A 23 12.19 -6.09 3.81
N ARG A 24 13.41 -6.62 3.69
CA ARG A 24 13.59 -7.84 2.91
C ARG A 24 12.83 -8.98 3.61
N PRO A 25 12.00 -9.77 2.91
CA PRO A 25 11.34 -10.90 3.54
C PRO A 25 12.38 -11.85 4.18
N PRO A 26 12.08 -12.42 5.37
CA PRO A 26 13.05 -13.27 6.07
C PRO A 26 13.53 -14.46 5.23
N ALA A 27 14.74 -14.92 5.55
CA ALA A 27 15.33 -16.12 4.93
C ALA A 27 14.51 -17.39 5.27
N PRO A 28 14.63 -18.47 4.45
CA PRO A 28 14.00 -19.75 4.75
C PRO A 28 14.28 -20.20 6.18
N GLY A 29 13.24 -20.68 6.88
CA GLY A 29 13.33 -21.12 8.27
C GLY A 29 12.99 -20.03 9.30
N TYR A 30 13.10 -18.76 8.92
CA TYR A 30 12.71 -17.59 9.73
C TYR A 30 11.45 -16.89 9.20
N ASP A 31 10.83 -17.43 8.15
CA ASP A 31 9.76 -16.80 7.38
C ASP A 31 8.37 -17.39 7.68
N ARG A 32 8.24 -18.24 8.70
CA ARG A 32 6.99 -18.94 9.03
C ARG A 32 5.79 -18.01 9.16
N ALA A 33 6.00 -16.88 9.84
CA ALA A 33 4.99 -15.85 10.06
C ALA A 33 5.08 -14.69 9.05
N ALA A 34 5.88 -14.81 7.99
CA ALA A 34 6.03 -13.74 7.01
C ALA A 34 4.79 -13.58 6.13
N HIS A 35 4.44 -12.34 5.83
CA HIS A 35 3.37 -11.98 4.90
C HIS A 35 3.97 -11.52 3.57
N ALA A 36 3.20 -11.58 2.49
CA ALA A 36 3.55 -11.00 1.19
C ALA A 36 3.19 -9.50 1.13
N GLY A 37 3.49 -8.75 2.19
CA GLY A 37 3.06 -7.36 2.41
C GLY A 37 4.12 -6.29 2.11
N THR A 38 5.25 -6.64 1.49
CA THR A 38 6.36 -5.71 1.22
C THR A 38 5.87 -4.41 0.57
N LEU A 39 6.37 -3.27 1.06
CA LEU A 39 5.97 -1.90 0.67
C LEU A 39 4.55 -1.48 1.08
N SER A 40 3.87 -2.28 1.89
CA SER A 40 2.64 -1.84 2.55
C SER A 40 2.90 -0.72 3.56
N PHE A 41 1.85 0.03 3.88
CA PHE A 41 1.92 1.02 4.93
C PHE A 41 0.63 1.08 5.74
N GLU A 42 0.75 1.63 6.94
CA GLU A 42 -0.38 2.04 7.77
C GLU A 42 -0.25 3.53 8.10
N MET A 43 -1.38 4.24 8.16
CA MET A 43 -1.44 5.65 8.48
C MET A 43 -2.41 5.89 9.64
N SER A 44 -1.94 6.64 10.64
CA SER A 44 -2.75 7.12 11.77
C SER A 44 -2.71 8.64 11.86
N VAL A 45 -3.79 9.24 12.38
CA VAL A 45 -3.93 10.67 12.66
C VAL A 45 -4.25 10.84 14.14
N GLY A 46 -3.29 11.33 14.92
CA GLY A 46 -3.34 11.32 16.37
C GLY A 46 -3.47 9.89 16.90
N ARG A 47 -4.61 9.58 17.53
CA ARG A 47 -4.89 8.24 18.08
C ARG A 47 -5.80 7.39 17.18
N GLU A 48 -6.15 7.88 16.00
CA GLU A 48 -7.10 7.21 15.10
C GLU A 48 -6.39 6.64 13.88
N ARG A 49 -6.58 5.34 13.63
CA ARG A 49 -6.07 4.68 12.42
C ARG A 49 -6.95 5.05 11.23
N LEU A 50 -6.32 5.46 10.14
CA LEU A 50 -6.99 5.78 8.87
C LEU A 50 -6.83 4.62 7.89
N VAL A 51 -5.61 4.43 7.38
CA VAL A 51 -5.22 3.31 6.52
C VAL A 51 -4.53 2.26 7.37
N VAL A 52 -4.89 1.00 7.19
CA VAL A 52 -4.37 -0.15 7.92
C VAL A 52 -4.02 -1.27 6.93
N ASN A 53 -3.42 -2.35 7.41
CA ASN A 53 -3.51 -3.65 6.74
C ASN A 53 -4.68 -4.45 7.33
N CYS A 54 -5.03 -5.59 6.74
CA CYS A 54 -6.03 -6.49 7.31
C CYS A 54 -5.62 -6.99 8.71
N GLY A 55 -4.33 -7.01 9.03
CA GLY A 55 -3.82 -7.53 10.31
C GLY A 55 -3.63 -9.05 10.29
N ALA A 56 -3.18 -9.60 11.41
CA ALA A 56 -2.88 -11.02 11.55
C ALA A 56 -3.48 -11.55 12.86
N GLN A 57 -4.13 -12.72 12.79
CA GLN A 57 -4.58 -13.45 13.97
C GLN A 57 -3.91 -14.81 14.05
N ALA A 58 -3.54 -15.20 15.27
CA ALA A 58 -3.09 -16.54 15.57
C ALA A 58 -4.30 -17.48 15.71
N GLY A 59 -4.14 -18.76 15.34
CA GLY A 59 -5.09 -19.82 15.66
C GLY A 59 -6.33 -19.94 14.77
N SER A 60 -6.55 -19.06 13.79
CA SER A 60 -7.63 -19.23 12.81
C SER A 60 -7.12 -19.89 11.53
N SER A 61 -7.33 -21.20 11.41
CA SER A 61 -6.87 -21.99 10.25
C SER A 61 -7.46 -21.51 8.91
N SER A 62 -8.67 -20.96 8.92
CA SER A 62 -9.34 -20.48 7.70
C SER A 62 -8.75 -19.17 7.15
N TRP A 63 -8.11 -18.35 8.00
CA TRP A 63 -7.55 -17.05 7.61
C TRP A 63 -6.04 -17.05 7.43
N GLN A 64 -5.34 -18.12 7.87
CA GLN A 64 -3.88 -18.18 7.93
C GLN A 64 -3.21 -17.78 6.60
N GLN A 65 -3.72 -18.25 5.46
CA GLN A 65 -3.20 -17.86 4.14
C GLN A 65 -3.72 -16.51 3.67
N ALA A 66 -5.02 -16.26 3.82
CA ALA A 66 -5.65 -15.05 3.32
C ALA A 66 -5.03 -13.78 3.94
N GLN A 67 -4.79 -13.77 5.25
CA GLN A 67 -4.19 -12.63 5.96
C GLN A 67 -2.73 -12.37 5.55
N ARG A 68 -2.04 -13.41 5.03
CA ARG A 68 -0.65 -13.36 4.57
C ARG A 68 -0.52 -12.94 3.11
N SER A 69 -1.60 -12.96 2.34
CA SER A 69 -1.61 -12.55 0.93
C SER A 69 -1.31 -11.07 0.75
N THR A 70 -0.77 -10.67 -0.41
CA THR A 70 -0.53 -9.25 -0.74
C THR A 70 -1.82 -8.45 -0.77
N ALA A 71 -2.94 -9.08 -1.17
CA ALA A 71 -4.26 -8.46 -1.20
C ALA A 71 -4.83 -8.10 0.19
N ALA A 72 -4.18 -8.56 1.27
CA ALA A 72 -4.53 -8.23 2.65
C ALA A 72 -3.71 -7.03 3.20
N HIS A 73 -2.89 -6.40 2.36
CA HIS A 73 -2.05 -5.27 2.74
C HIS A 73 -2.27 -4.07 1.82
N SER A 74 -2.00 -2.88 2.35
CA SER A 74 -2.16 -1.62 1.64
C SER A 74 -0.99 -1.36 0.68
N THR A 75 -0.89 -2.20 -0.35
CA THR A 75 0.18 -2.21 -1.37
C THR A 75 -0.37 -2.63 -2.74
N LEU A 76 0.50 -2.71 -3.74
CA LEU A 76 0.17 -3.14 -5.10
C LEU A 76 0.12 -4.67 -5.23
N VAL A 77 -0.93 -5.18 -5.87
CA VAL A 77 -1.08 -6.54 -6.36
C VAL A 77 -1.01 -6.52 -7.88
N LEU A 78 -0.15 -7.36 -8.48
CA LEU A 78 -0.03 -7.51 -9.93
C LEU A 78 -0.67 -8.83 -10.38
N ASN A 79 -1.63 -8.74 -11.30
CA ASN A 79 -2.29 -9.87 -11.96
C ASN A 79 -2.75 -10.95 -10.96
N GLU A 80 -3.44 -10.51 -9.90
CA GLU A 80 -3.94 -11.35 -8.80
C GLU A 80 -2.86 -12.24 -8.15
N THR A 81 -1.61 -11.78 -8.13
CA THR A 81 -0.46 -12.55 -7.67
C THR A 81 0.22 -11.88 -6.49
N ASN A 82 0.59 -12.68 -5.48
CA ASN A 82 1.33 -12.20 -4.33
C ASN A 82 2.78 -11.81 -4.70
N SER A 83 3.28 -10.73 -4.10
CA SER A 83 4.67 -10.28 -4.24
C SER A 83 5.68 -11.33 -3.73
N ALA A 84 5.27 -12.11 -2.73
CA ALA A 84 5.95 -13.33 -2.27
C ALA A 84 4.99 -14.53 -2.35
N ALA A 85 5.46 -15.68 -2.85
CA ALA A 85 4.65 -16.89 -2.89
C ALA A 85 4.64 -17.54 -1.49
N LEU A 86 3.44 -17.91 -1.03
CA LEU A 86 3.24 -18.58 0.26
C LEU A 86 3.24 -20.10 0.04
N PHE A 87 3.85 -20.86 0.94
CA PHE A 87 3.61 -22.31 0.97
C PHE A 87 2.18 -22.60 1.44
N ALA A 88 1.64 -23.79 1.15
CA ALA A 88 0.35 -24.23 1.70
C ALA A 88 0.35 -24.31 3.24
N GLY A 89 1.51 -24.57 3.84
CA GLY A 89 1.77 -24.42 5.27
C GLY A 89 2.39 -23.06 5.62
N ASP A 90 3.40 -23.08 6.49
CA ASP A 90 4.09 -21.86 6.92
C ASP A 90 5.29 -21.53 6.00
N GLY A 91 5.69 -20.26 5.98
CA GLY A 91 6.87 -19.82 5.23
C GLY A 91 6.57 -19.31 3.82
N LEU A 92 7.62 -18.93 3.12
CA LEU A 92 7.57 -18.38 1.76
C LEU A 92 8.23 -19.34 0.77
N ALA A 93 7.51 -19.69 -0.29
CA ALA A 93 8.03 -20.45 -1.43
C ALA A 93 8.88 -19.59 -2.37
N ARG A 94 8.55 -18.30 -2.49
CA ARG A 94 9.28 -17.31 -3.26
C ARG A 94 9.22 -15.98 -2.53
N ARG A 95 10.31 -15.22 -2.56
CA ARG A 95 10.43 -13.91 -1.92
C ARG A 95 11.09 -12.91 -2.86
N ALA A 96 10.96 -11.62 -2.55
CA ALA A 96 11.80 -10.60 -3.17
C ALA A 96 13.25 -10.83 -2.74
N GLU A 97 14.18 -10.78 -3.69
CA GLU A 97 15.60 -10.87 -3.42
C GLU A 97 16.15 -9.51 -3.02
N THR A 98 15.68 -8.46 -3.71
CA THR A 98 16.05 -7.08 -3.48
C THR A 98 14.85 -6.29 -3.00
N VAL A 99 15.02 -5.60 -1.87
CA VAL A 99 14.13 -4.54 -1.39
C VAL A 99 14.99 -3.32 -1.12
N THR A 100 14.65 -2.18 -1.72
CA THR A 100 15.39 -0.93 -1.52
C THR A 100 14.53 0.09 -0.78
N CYS A 101 15.20 0.95 -0.01
CA CYS A 101 14.57 2.05 0.69
C CYS A 101 15.55 3.21 0.82
N ARG A 102 15.28 4.30 0.11
CA ARG A 102 15.96 5.58 0.27
C ARG A 102 15.04 6.55 0.99
N ARG A 103 15.58 7.24 1.99
CA ARG A 103 14.85 8.25 2.76
C ARG A 103 15.49 9.61 2.55
N ASP A 104 14.65 10.62 2.39
CA ASP A 104 15.04 12.02 2.35
C ASP A 104 14.17 12.84 3.30
N GLU A 105 14.73 13.89 3.88
CA GLU A 105 14.03 14.80 4.81
C GLU A 105 14.51 16.23 4.56
N ASP A 106 13.57 17.13 4.38
CA ASP A 106 13.82 18.54 4.10
C ASP A 106 12.66 19.39 4.60
N GLU A 107 12.97 20.48 5.30
CA GLU A 107 12.00 21.41 5.90
C GLU A 107 10.84 20.74 6.67
N GLY A 108 11.11 19.59 7.31
CA GLY A 108 10.12 18.82 8.07
C GLY A 108 9.21 17.90 7.23
N ALA A 109 9.32 17.95 5.91
CA ALA A 109 8.73 16.96 5.02
C ALA A 109 9.61 15.71 4.93
N VAL A 110 8.98 14.57 4.63
CA VAL A 110 9.65 13.27 4.55
C VAL A 110 9.34 12.61 3.22
N TRP A 111 10.37 12.11 2.53
CA TRP A 111 10.25 11.30 1.33
C TRP A 111 10.80 9.89 1.57
N LEU A 112 10.12 8.90 1.00
CA LEU A 112 10.62 7.55 0.85
C LEU A 112 10.56 7.15 -0.61
N GLU A 113 11.64 6.58 -1.13
CA GLU A 113 11.68 5.87 -2.41
C GLU A 113 11.98 4.42 -2.14
N LEU A 114 11.08 3.54 -2.57
CA LEU A 114 11.06 2.13 -2.20
C LEU A 114 10.91 1.28 -3.45
N SER A 115 11.50 0.08 -3.45
CA SER A 115 11.22 -0.90 -4.50
C SER A 115 11.36 -2.34 -4.02
N HIS A 116 10.71 -3.27 -4.72
CA HIS A 116 10.96 -4.70 -4.57
C HIS A 116 10.86 -5.43 -5.92
N ASP A 117 11.66 -6.49 -6.07
CA ASP A 117 11.72 -7.33 -7.28
C ASP A 117 10.79 -8.56 -7.21
N GLY A 118 9.91 -8.66 -6.22
CA GLY A 118 9.01 -9.81 -6.04
C GLY A 118 8.13 -10.18 -7.25
N TYR A 119 7.94 -9.30 -8.23
CA TYR A 119 7.21 -9.60 -9.47
C TYR A 119 8.13 -9.94 -10.66
N LEU A 120 9.43 -9.67 -10.55
CA LEU A 120 10.42 -9.82 -11.62
C LEU A 120 10.51 -11.27 -12.15
N PRO A 121 10.54 -12.32 -11.30
CA PRO A 121 10.64 -13.69 -11.81
C PRO A 121 9.42 -14.11 -12.65
N LEU A 122 8.22 -13.64 -12.29
CA LEU A 122 6.97 -14.06 -12.94
C LEU A 122 6.60 -13.18 -14.13
N PHE A 123 6.79 -11.88 -14.01
CA PHE A 123 6.24 -10.90 -14.94
C PHE A 123 7.30 -10.03 -15.62
N GLY A 124 8.54 -10.02 -15.12
CA GLY A 124 9.61 -9.14 -15.62
C GLY A 124 9.53 -7.71 -15.07
N LEU A 125 8.67 -7.46 -14.08
CA LEU A 125 8.41 -6.13 -13.53
C LEU A 125 8.87 -5.97 -12.10
N THR A 126 9.42 -4.80 -11.79
CA THR A 126 9.74 -4.35 -10.43
C THR A 126 8.68 -3.37 -9.97
N HIS A 127 8.23 -3.50 -8.72
CA HIS A 127 7.31 -2.55 -8.11
C HIS A 127 8.11 -1.47 -7.39
N HIS A 128 7.88 -0.21 -7.77
CA HIS A 128 8.42 0.95 -7.10
C HIS A 128 7.30 1.72 -6.40
N ARG A 129 7.56 2.20 -5.20
CA ARG A 129 6.66 3.06 -4.44
C ARG A 129 7.42 4.27 -3.94
N ARG A 130 6.90 5.47 -4.21
CA ARG A 130 7.32 6.70 -3.56
C ARG A 130 6.26 7.16 -2.59
N LEU A 131 6.67 7.66 -1.43
CA LEU A 131 5.80 8.27 -0.44
C LEU A 131 6.36 9.63 -0.05
N TYR A 132 5.49 10.63 0.03
CA TYR A 132 5.80 11.96 0.52
C TYR A 132 4.81 12.35 1.60
N LEU A 133 5.30 12.75 2.77
CA LEU A 133 4.50 13.33 3.84
C LEU A 133 4.92 14.80 4.02
N SER A 134 3.96 15.72 3.86
CA SER A 134 4.21 17.15 4.07
C SER A 134 4.63 17.45 5.51
N ALA A 135 5.32 18.57 5.70
CA ALA A 135 5.72 19.05 7.03
C ALA A 135 4.55 19.29 8.00
N SER A 136 3.37 19.66 7.49
CA SER A 136 2.14 19.78 8.28
C SER A 136 1.57 18.41 8.72
N GLY A 137 1.94 17.34 8.02
CA GLY A 137 1.33 16.02 8.15
C GLY A 137 -0.07 15.94 7.58
N GLU A 138 -0.55 16.94 6.85
CA GLU A 138 -1.91 17.01 6.31
C GLU A 138 -2.02 16.57 4.84
N ASP A 139 -0.90 16.22 4.21
CA ASP A 139 -0.82 15.75 2.84
C ASP A 139 0.15 14.56 2.75
N LEU A 140 -0.39 13.35 2.56
CA LEU A 140 0.36 12.15 2.23
C LEU A 140 0.14 11.82 0.76
N ARG A 141 1.20 11.88 -0.04
CA ARG A 141 1.19 11.53 -1.46
C ARG A 141 1.92 10.22 -1.67
N GLY A 142 1.47 9.46 -2.65
CA GLY A 142 2.19 8.30 -3.13
C GLY A 142 2.16 8.17 -4.63
N GLU A 143 3.16 7.45 -5.12
CA GLU A 143 3.30 7.10 -6.52
C GLU A 143 3.74 5.63 -6.60
N ASP A 144 2.94 4.81 -7.26
CA ASP A 144 3.22 3.41 -7.51
C ASP A 144 3.57 3.23 -8.99
N ARG A 145 4.70 2.57 -9.27
CA ARG A 145 5.16 2.27 -10.63
C ARG A 145 5.46 0.79 -10.80
N LEU A 146 5.22 0.31 -12.02
CA LEU A 146 5.72 -0.98 -12.48
C LEU A 146 6.70 -0.74 -13.61
N CYS A 147 7.97 -1.06 -13.36
CA CYS A 147 9.09 -0.78 -14.26
C CYS A 147 9.69 -2.09 -14.80
N GLY A 148 10.15 -2.08 -16.05
CA GLY A 148 10.79 -3.21 -16.71
C GLY A 148 10.05 -3.66 -17.97
N GLU A 149 10.39 -4.85 -18.47
CA GLU A 149 9.79 -5.40 -19.67
C GLU A 149 8.87 -6.57 -19.33
N THR A 150 7.65 -6.56 -19.86
CA THR A 150 6.77 -7.72 -19.72
C THR A 150 7.40 -8.87 -20.51
N LYS A 151 7.59 -10.04 -19.87
CA LYS A 151 8.19 -11.25 -20.48
C LYS A 151 7.32 -11.82 -21.63
N GLY A 152 7.16 -11.07 -22.72
CA GLY A 152 6.24 -11.35 -23.84
C GLY A 152 4.75 -11.28 -23.47
N ARG A 153 4.40 -10.81 -22.27
CA ARG A 153 3.00 -10.79 -21.79
C ARG A 153 2.27 -9.54 -22.28
N LYS A 154 0.98 -9.71 -22.64
CA LYS A 154 0.03 -8.60 -22.86
C LYS A 154 -0.16 -7.77 -21.58
N ALA A 155 -0.88 -6.65 -21.69
CA ALA A 155 -1.26 -5.79 -20.57
C ALA A 155 -1.72 -6.61 -19.34
N LEU A 156 -1.02 -6.47 -18.21
CA LEU A 156 -1.30 -7.13 -16.93
C LEU A 156 -2.21 -6.23 -16.09
N SER A 157 -3.23 -6.79 -15.44
CA SER A 157 -4.03 -6.03 -14.48
C SER A 157 -3.25 -5.76 -13.21
N PHE A 158 -3.51 -4.65 -12.54
CA PHE A 158 -3.01 -4.39 -11.19
C PHE A 158 -4.11 -3.83 -10.30
N ALA A 159 -3.93 -3.97 -8.99
CA ALA A 159 -4.77 -3.37 -7.96
C ALA A 159 -3.89 -2.80 -6.84
N ILE A 160 -3.99 -1.50 -6.56
CA ILE A 160 -3.38 -0.87 -5.38
C ILE A 160 -4.45 -0.73 -4.32
N ARG A 161 -4.23 -1.32 -3.15
CA ARG A 161 -5.23 -1.39 -2.09
C ARG A 161 -4.89 -0.43 -0.95
N PHE A 162 -5.93 0.12 -0.34
CA PHE A 162 -5.86 0.85 0.92
C PHE A 162 -6.97 0.35 1.84
N HIS A 163 -6.65 -0.54 2.76
CA HIS A 163 -7.64 -1.02 3.73
C HIS A 163 -7.91 0.07 4.76
N LEU A 164 -9.18 0.34 5.02
CA LEU A 164 -9.59 1.37 5.97
C LEU A 164 -9.88 0.73 7.32
N HIS A 165 -9.46 1.39 8.39
CA HIS A 165 -9.80 0.95 9.73
C HIS A 165 -11.35 0.92 9.87
N PRO A 166 -11.95 -0.08 10.55
CA PRO A 166 -13.42 -0.22 10.60
C PRO A 166 -14.20 0.97 11.17
N GLY A 167 -13.53 1.89 11.87
CA GLY A 167 -14.15 3.14 12.35
C GLY A 167 -14.20 4.27 11.31
N VAL A 168 -13.49 4.13 10.19
CA VAL A 168 -13.45 5.14 9.11
C VAL A 168 -14.68 4.98 8.24
N LYS A 169 -15.40 6.08 8.01
CA LYS A 169 -16.47 6.13 7.01
C LYS A 169 -15.91 6.59 5.68
N ALA A 170 -16.26 5.92 4.59
CA ALA A 170 -15.78 6.23 3.26
C ALA A 170 -16.94 6.42 2.27
N MET A 171 -16.80 7.40 1.39
CA MET A 171 -17.79 7.74 0.36
C MET A 171 -17.07 8.15 -0.92
N THR A 172 -17.45 7.57 -2.05
CA THR A 172 -17.01 8.07 -3.36
C THR A 172 -17.58 9.46 -3.58
N ALA A 173 -16.74 10.40 -4.01
CA ALA A 173 -17.18 11.75 -4.34
C ALA A 173 -17.90 11.79 -5.70
N GLN A 174 -18.67 12.85 -5.94
CA GLN A 174 -19.42 13.04 -7.19
C GLN A 174 -18.52 13.13 -8.43
N ASP A 175 -17.24 13.47 -8.26
CA ASP A 175 -16.27 13.53 -9.37
C ASP A 175 -15.85 12.14 -9.89
N GLY A 176 -16.25 11.06 -9.21
CA GLY A 176 -15.90 9.67 -9.56
C GLY A 176 -14.41 9.34 -9.48
N ARG A 177 -13.56 10.28 -9.01
CA ARG A 177 -12.09 10.16 -8.98
C ARG A 177 -11.51 10.43 -7.61
N SER A 178 -12.36 10.70 -6.62
CA SER A 178 -11.94 10.86 -5.24
C SER A 178 -12.83 10.11 -4.26
N VAL A 179 -12.24 9.77 -3.12
CA VAL A 179 -12.94 9.14 -1.99
C VAL A 179 -12.78 10.04 -0.77
N VAL A 180 -13.89 10.42 -0.17
CA VAL A 180 -13.92 11.17 1.09
C VAL A 180 -13.94 10.19 2.25
N LEU A 181 -13.04 10.41 3.20
CA LEU A 181 -12.86 9.62 4.41
C LEU A 181 -13.15 10.47 5.64
N ARG A 182 -13.88 9.93 6.61
CA ARG A 182 -14.17 10.60 7.88
C ARG A 182 -13.72 9.74 9.05
N LEU A 183 -12.87 10.31 9.91
CA LEU A 183 -12.41 9.68 11.14
C LEU A 183 -13.52 9.66 12.21
N PRO A 184 -13.54 8.67 13.13
CA PRO A 184 -14.53 8.55 14.20
C PRO A 184 -14.75 9.82 15.03
N LYS A 185 -13.68 10.48 15.47
CA LYS A 185 -13.74 11.70 16.30
C LYS A 185 -13.87 12.98 15.49
N GLY A 186 -14.09 12.86 14.18
CA GLY A 186 -14.23 13.98 13.27
C GLY A 186 -12.96 14.28 12.48
N GLY A 187 -13.11 15.16 11.50
CA GLY A 187 -12.06 15.44 10.54
C GLY A 187 -12.15 14.59 9.26
N GLY A 188 -12.13 15.28 8.13
CA GLY A 188 -12.20 14.66 6.82
C GLY A 188 -10.83 14.52 6.17
N TRP A 189 -10.69 13.51 5.34
CA TRP A 189 -9.59 13.34 4.39
C TRP A 189 -10.18 13.05 3.01
N ARG A 190 -9.45 13.36 1.94
CA ARG A 190 -9.82 13.02 0.59
C ARG A 190 -8.68 12.30 -0.09
N LEU A 191 -8.93 11.09 -0.59
CA LEU A 191 -8.05 10.42 -1.52
C LEU A 191 -8.38 10.91 -2.94
N ARG A 192 -7.38 11.36 -3.68
CA ARG A 192 -7.45 11.61 -5.13
C ARG A 192 -6.50 10.67 -5.85
N VAL A 193 -6.83 10.27 -7.07
CA VAL A 193 -6.00 9.38 -7.89
C VAL A 193 -5.88 9.89 -9.32
N ALA A 194 -4.75 9.62 -9.96
CA ALA A 194 -4.53 9.74 -11.40
C ALA A 194 -3.79 8.47 -11.90
N GLY A 195 -4.14 8.02 -13.10
CA GLY A 195 -3.54 6.82 -13.73
C GLY A 195 -4.18 5.48 -13.34
N ALA A 196 -5.30 5.50 -12.60
CA ALA A 196 -6.07 4.31 -12.24
C ALA A 196 -7.54 4.67 -11.94
N ALA A 197 -8.43 3.70 -12.10
CA ALA A 197 -9.81 3.80 -11.67
C ALA A 197 -9.92 3.53 -10.16
N ALA A 198 -10.68 4.35 -9.43
CA ALA A 198 -10.87 4.20 -7.98
C ALA A 198 -12.24 3.58 -7.66
N ALA A 199 -12.27 2.60 -6.77
CA ALA A 199 -13.50 2.00 -6.25
C ALA A 199 -13.44 1.81 -4.73
N LEU A 200 -14.61 1.82 -4.09
CA LEU A 200 -14.77 1.34 -2.72
C LEU A 200 -15.24 -0.11 -2.74
N GLU A 201 -14.47 -0.98 -2.09
CA GLU A 201 -14.75 -2.42 -2.01
C GLU A 201 -14.86 -2.89 -0.55
N PRO A 202 -15.55 -4.02 -0.29
CA PRO A 202 -15.52 -4.67 1.01
C PRO A 202 -14.10 -5.09 1.42
N SER A 203 -13.84 -5.04 2.73
CA SER A 203 -12.59 -5.52 3.34
C SER A 203 -12.87 -6.16 4.70
N VAL A 204 -11.84 -6.79 5.27
CA VAL A 204 -11.85 -7.29 6.65
C VAL A 204 -10.73 -6.64 7.46
N TYR A 205 -10.92 -6.60 8.77
CA TYR A 205 -9.93 -6.16 9.74
C TYR A 205 -9.84 -7.17 10.88
N LEU A 206 -8.64 -7.68 11.06
CA LEU A 206 -8.21 -8.72 11.97
C LEU A 206 -7.29 -8.18 13.07
N GLY A 207 -7.10 -6.86 13.17
CA GLY A 207 -6.20 -6.24 14.15
C GLY A 207 -6.71 -6.25 15.61
N VAL A 208 -7.77 -7.00 15.91
CA VAL A 208 -8.22 -7.29 17.29
C VAL A 208 -8.26 -8.81 17.45
N PRO A 209 -7.48 -9.40 18.38
CA PRO A 209 -7.44 -10.85 18.56
C PRO A 209 -8.83 -11.46 18.73
N GLY A 210 -9.11 -12.54 17.99
CA GLY A 210 -10.37 -13.27 18.04
C GLY A 210 -11.57 -12.57 17.38
N GLN A 211 -11.37 -11.43 16.70
CA GLN A 211 -12.47 -10.70 16.04
C GLN A 211 -12.22 -10.49 14.56
N VAL A 212 -13.17 -10.91 13.72
CA VAL A 212 -13.20 -10.55 12.29
C VAL A 212 -14.18 -9.39 12.12
N ARG A 213 -13.68 -8.20 11.79
CA ARG A 213 -14.52 -7.02 11.59
C ARG A 213 -14.63 -6.69 10.11
N ARG A 214 -15.85 -6.48 9.61
CA ARG A 214 -16.06 -5.96 8.25
C ARG A 214 -15.64 -4.49 8.20
N CYS A 215 -14.99 -4.11 7.12
CA CYS A 215 -14.66 -2.72 6.81
C CYS A 215 -14.70 -2.49 5.29
N GLN A 216 -14.15 -1.36 4.84
CA GLN A 216 -14.03 -1.02 3.44
C GLN A 216 -12.54 -0.84 3.08
N GLN A 217 -12.24 -0.94 1.80
CA GLN A 217 -10.96 -0.56 1.23
C GLN A 217 -11.20 0.33 0.02
N ILE A 218 -10.23 1.19 -0.28
CA ILE A 218 -10.13 1.85 -1.57
C ILE A 218 -9.25 0.97 -2.45
N VAL A 219 -9.71 0.66 -3.66
CA VAL A 219 -8.93 -0.11 -4.64
C VAL A 219 -8.75 0.74 -5.89
N LEU A 220 -7.48 0.92 -6.29
CA LEU A 220 -7.10 1.57 -7.53
C LEU A 220 -6.72 0.51 -8.55
N THR A 221 -7.47 0.42 -9.65
CA THR A 221 -7.27 -0.62 -10.68
C THR A 221 -6.88 -0.03 -12.02
N GLY A 222 -6.14 -0.82 -12.79
CA GLY A 222 -5.74 -0.48 -14.16
C GLY A 222 -4.98 -1.62 -14.81
N ARG A 223 -4.41 -1.37 -16.00
CA ARG A 223 -3.57 -2.35 -16.70
C ARG A 223 -2.25 -1.72 -17.13
N THR A 224 -1.18 -2.52 -17.12
CA THR A 224 0.13 -2.09 -17.63
C THR A 224 0.05 -1.77 -19.11
N GLY A 225 0.72 -0.71 -19.55
CA GLY A 225 0.75 -0.26 -20.94
C GLY A 225 -0.46 0.61 -21.34
N GLU A 226 -1.50 0.69 -20.50
CA GLU A 226 -2.56 1.70 -20.67
C GLU A 226 -2.04 3.06 -20.17
N ARG A 227 -1.97 4.03 -21.08
CA ARG A 227 -1.51 5.39 -20.80
C ARG A 227 -2.72 6.31 -20.70
N GLU A 228 -3.22 6.54 -19.48
CA GLU A 228 -4.17 7.63 -19.25
C GLU A 228 -3.44 8.90 -18.81
N GLY A 229 -3.41 9.90 -19.70
CA GLY A 229 -2.90 11.23 -19.42
C GLY A 229 -1.39 11.42 -19.59
N SER A 230 -0.99 12.64 -19.96
CA SER A 230 0.41 13.08 -20.06
C SER A 230 0.96 13.39 -18.66
N ALA A 231 1.23 12.38 -17.84
CA ALA A 231 1.91 12.62 -16.57
C ALA A 231 3.39 12.95 -16.82
N SER A 232 3.88 14.04 -16.25
CA SER A 232 5.32 14.34 -16.20
C SER A 232 6.03 13.34 -15.28
N GLY A 233 7.24 12.92 -15.66
CA GLY A 233 8.12 12.05 -14.86
C GLY A 233 8.14 10.56 -15.20
N TRP A 234 7.65 10.17 -16.38
CA TRP A 234 7.81 8.82 -16.93
C TRP A 234 9.23 8.63 -17.47
N THR A 235 9.79 7.45 -17.25
CA THR A 235 10.94 6.94 -18.00
C THR A 235 10.47 5.99 -19.11
N ALA A 236 11.33 5.67 -20.07
CA ALA A 236 10.99 4.74 -21.15
C ALA A 236 10.56 3.35 -20.64
N ASP A 237 11.02 2.98 -19.44
CA ASP A 237 10.80 1.67 -18.83
C ASP A 237 9.56 1.63 -17.91
N ASP A 238 8.87 2.75 -17.72
CA ASP A 238 7.65 2.82 -16.92
C ASP A 238 6.45 2.29 -17.73
N LEU A 239 5.95 1.11 -17.34
CA LEU A 239 4.76 0.50 -17.95
C LEU A 239 3.47 0.89 -17.23
N CYS A 240 3.56 1.43 -16.02
CA CYS A 240 2.43 1.92 -15.25
C CYS A 240 2.93 2.97 -14.25
N VAL A 241 2.19 4.08 -14.13
CA VAL A 241 2.41 5.10 -13.10
C VAL A 241 1.06 5.50 -12.53
N VAL A 242 0.84 5.23 -11.25
CA VAL A 242 -0.36 5.65 -10.51
C VAL A 242 0.05 6.64 -9.43
N LYS A 243 -0.53 7.84 -9.46
CA LYS A 243 -0.30 8.87 -8.44
C LYS A 243 -1.55 9.00 -7.59
N TRP A 244 -1.38 9.05 -6.27
CA TRP A 244 -2.47 9.26 -5.33
C TRP A 244 -2.07 10.25 -4.23
N ALA A 245 -3.07 10.93 -3.67
CA ALA A 245 -2.89 11.87 -2.57
C ALA A 245 -4.03 11.74 -1.56
N LEU A 246 -3.67 11.52 -0.29
CA LEU A 246 -4.54 11.60 0.88
C LEU A 246 -4.32 12.97 1.53
N GLN A 247 -5.29 13.86 1.35
CA GLN A 247 -5.21 15.24 1.83
C GLN A 247 -6.28 15.53 2.86
N ARG A 248 -5.90 16.23 3.93
CA ARG A 248 -6.83 16.71 4.95
C ARG A 248 -7.86 17.63 4.29
N LEU A 249 -9.14 17.43 4.60
CA LEU A 249 -10.16 18.39 4.26
C LEU A 249 -10.11 19.52 5.29
N GLY A 250 -10.04 20.77 4.81
CA GLY A 250 -10.23 21.93 5.66
C GLY A 250 -11.57 21.82 6.39
N ASN A 251 -11.65 22.36 7.61
CA ASN A 251 -12.94 22.50 8.27
C ASN A 251 -13.80 23.39 7.38
N ALA A 252 -14.99 22.92 6.97
CA ALA A 252 -15.99 23.82 6.45
C ALA A 252 -16.28 24.83 7.56
N SER A 253 -15.91 26.09 7.32
CA SER A 253 -16.29 27.24 8.14
C SER A 253 -17.80 27.39 8.19
#